data_AF-A0A645E585-F1
#
_entry.id   AF-A0A645E585-F1
#
_cell.length_a   1.000
_cell.length_b   1.000
_cell.length_c   1.000
_cell.angle_alpha   90.00
_cell.angle_beta   90.00
_cell.angle_gamma   90.00
#
_symmetry.space_group_name_H-M   'P 1'
#
loop_
_entity.id
_entity.type
_entity.pdbx_description
1 polymer ?
#
loop_
_entity_poly.entity_id
_entity_poly.type
_entity_poly.pdbx_seq_one_letter_code
_entity_poly.pdbx_strand_id
1 'polypeptide(L)'
;MHPEAYEIIETNQQLTAYAKKHIAKSFFISKELNCLVNGVTLFDIKGKDIVPHPQFALSKIINPLAFNKVDVDLSTAISFLRKENVFLSDAPKGYLLITYQHQPLGWVKNLGNRCNNLYPQHWRIRMHL
;
A
#
# COMPACT_ATOMS: atom_id res chain seq x y z
N MET A 1 -14.48 -6.33 -7.89
CA MET A 1 -13.30 -7.13 -7.51
C MET A 1 -13.78 -8.31 -6.68
N HIS A 2 -13.03 -9.41 -6.66
CA HIS A 2 -13.43 -10.69 -6.08
C HIS A 2 -12.48 -11.08 -4.93
N PRO A 3 -12.64 -10.53 -3.71
CA PRO A 3 -11.82 -10.88 -2.54
C PRO A 3 -11.77 -12.40 -2.28
N GLU A 4 -12.88 -13.09 -2.56
CA GLU A 4 -13.04 -14.54 -2.44
C GLU A 4 -12.04 -15.35 -3.27
N ALA A 5 -11.44 -14.74 -4.31
CA ALA A 5 -10.43 -15.36 -5.16
C ALA A 5 -9.03 -15.40 -4.53
N TYR A 6 -8.83 -14.78 -3.36
CA TYR A 6 -7.55 -14.70 -2.67
C TYR A 6 -7.59 -15.40 -1.32
N GLU A 7 -6.45 -15.99 -0.96
CA GLU A 7 -6.14 -16.47 0.38
C GLU A 7 -5.13 -15.49 1.00
N ILE A 8 -5.36 -15.06 2.25
CA ILE A 8 -4.45 -14.16 2.97
C ILE A 8 -3.69 -14.98 4.00
N ILE A 9 -2.36 -14.89 3.92
CA ILE A 9 -1.46 -15.71 4.74
C ILE A 9 -0.46 -14.78 5.42
N GLU A 10 -0.29 -14.99 6.73
CA GLU A 10 0.73 -14.31 7.50
C GLU A 10 2.07 -15.02 7.33
N THR A 11 3.12 -14.27 6.97
CA THR A 11 4.48 -14.80 6.86
C THR A 11 5.45 -13.66 7.13
N ASN A 12 6.49 -13.90 7.95
CA ASN A 12 7.54 -12.90 8.23
C ASN A 12 7.00 -11.53 8.68
N GLN A 13 5.99 -11.52 9.56
CA GLN A 13 5.32 -10.28 10.03
C GLN A 13 4.67 -9.50 8.88
N GLN A 14 4.21 -10.17 7.84
CA GLN A 14 3.47 -9.56 6.73
C GLN A 14 2.21 -10.37 6.43
N LEU A 15 1.13 -9.68 6.09
CA LEU A 15 -0.07 -10.28 5.52
C LEU A 15 0.03 -10.25 4.00
N THR A 16 0.08 -11.41 3.35
CA THR A 16 0.26 -11.53 1.90
C THR A 16 -0.93 -12.23 1.26
N ALA A 17 -1.46 -11.64 0.19
CA ALA A 17 -2.52 -12.24 -0.61
C ALA A 17 -1.97 -13.11 -1.74
N TYR A 18 -2.49 -14.32 -1.84
CA TYR A 18 -2.21 -15.27 -2.91
C TYR A 18 -3.49 -15.59 -3.68
N ALA A 19 -3.43 -15.58 -5.01
CA ALA A 19 -4.56 -16.02 -5.81
C ALA A 19 -4.80 -17.53 -5.58
N LYS A 20 -6.00 -17.92 -5.13
CA LYS A 20 -6.32 -19.32 -4.80
C LYS A 20 -6.02 -20.28 -5.95
N LYS A 21 -6.27 -19.85 -7.19
CA LYS A 21 -5.96 -20.61 -8.41
C LYS A 21 -4.47 -20.96 -8.61
N HIS A 22 -3.57 -20.29 -7.91
CA HIS A 22 -2.11 -20.45 -8.06
C HIS A 22 -1.39 -20.76 -6.75
N ILE A 23 -2.09 -20.84 -5.62
CA ILE A 23 -1.49 -20.93 -4.28
C ILE A 23 -0.55 -22.13 -4.13
N ALA A 24 -0.94 -23.31 -4.59
CA ALA A 24 -0.09 -24.50 -4.52
C ALA A 24 1.21 -24.34 -5.31
N LYS A 25 1.15 -23.71 -6.49
CA LYS A 25 2.34 -23.41 -7.30
C LYS A 25 3.21 -22.34 -6.64
N SER A 26 2.59 -21.29 -6.10
CA SER A 26 3.30 -20.25 -5.34
C SER A 26 4.11 -20.86 -4.20
N PHE A 27 3.54 -21.79 -3.43
CA PHE A 27 4.24 -22.43 -2.34
C PHE A 27 5.33 -23.40 -2.78
N PHE A 28 5.08 -24.16 -3.85
CA PHE A 28 6.11 -25.00 -4.45
C PHE A 28 7.32 -24.16 -4.90
N ILE A 29 7.09 -23.06 -5.63
CA ILE A 29 8.17 -22.18 -6.12
C ILE A 29 8.93 -21.57 -4.93
N SER A 30 8.27 -21.08 -3.88
CA SER A 30 8.97 -20.52 -2.71
C SER A 30 9.77 -21.55 -1.91
N LYS A 31 9.42 -22.83 -2.01
CA LYS A 31 10.16 -23.92 -1.36
C LYS A 31 11.43 -24.25 -2.14
N GLU A 32 11.34 -24.29 -3.46
CA GLU A 32 12.43 -24.72 -4.34
C GLU A 32 13.36 -23.58 -4.76
N LEU A 33 12.90 -22.32 -4.70
CA LEU A 33 13.63 -21.15 -5.19
C LEU A 33 13.65 -20.01 -4.16
N ASN A 34 14.68 -19.17 -4.24
CA ASN A 34 14.73 -17.90 -3.51
C ASN A 34 13.83 -16.85 -4.18
N CYS A 35 12.54 -16.86 -3.82
CA CYS A 35 11.56 -15.92 -4.36
C CYS A 35 11.73 -14.51 -3.76
N LEU A 36 12.03 -13.52 -4.62
CA LEU A 36 12.03 -12.11 -4.21
C LEU A 36 10.62 -11.58 -3.92
N VAL A 37 9.63 -12.02 -4.70
CA VAL A 37 8.22 -11.66 -4.53
C VAL A 37 7.37 -12.88 -4.84
N ASN A 38 6.42 -13.21 -3.96
CA ASN A 38 5.45 -14.27 -4.16
C ASN A 38 4.12 -13.85 -3.54
N GLY A 39 3.14 -13.49 -4.38
CA GLY A 39 1.89 -12.87 -3.94
C GLY A 39 1.98 -11.34 -3.81
N VAL A 40 0.94 -10.76 -3.22
CA VAL A 40 0.83 -9.31 -2.98
C VAL A 40 0.83 -9.05 -1.48
N THR A 41 1.89 -8.45 -0.96
CA THR A 41 1.95 -8.00 0.43
C THR A 41 0.91 -6.89 0.64
N LEU A 42 -0.04 -7.16 1.54
CA LEU A 42 -1.14 -6.26 1.90
C LEU A 42 -0.74 -5.33 3.03
N PHE A 43 -0.13 -5.89 4.08
CA PHE A 43 0.22 -5.17 5.30
C PHE A 43 1.52 -5.70 5.92
N ASP A 44 2.29 -4.82 6.56
CA ASP A 44 3.33 -5.17 7.52
C ASP A 44 2.75 -5.15 8.94
N ILE A 45 3.10 -6.12 9.76
CA ILE A 45 2.79 -6.21 11.18
C ILE A 45 3.99 -5.64 11.95
N LYS A 46 3.79 -4.52 12.64
CA LYS A 46 4.84 -3.85 13.44
C LYS A 46 4.39 -3.73 14.89
N GLY A 47 4.72 -4.75 15.67
CA GLY A 47 4.22 -4.87 17.05
C GLY A 47 2.70 -5.00 17.06
N LYS A 48 1.99 -3.97 17.52
CA LYS A 48 0.51 -3.93 17.52
C LYS A 48 -0.08 -3.21 16.29
N ASP A 49 0.75 -2.56 15.48
CA ASP A 49 0.30 -1.82 14.30
C ASP A 49 0.25 -2.75 13.08
N ILE A 50 -0.83 -2.68 12.31
CA ILE A 50 -0.94 -3.26 10.97
C ILE A 50 -0.83 -2.12 9.96
N VAL A 51 0.32 -2.04 9.29
CA VAL A 51 0.69 -0.94 8.39
C VAL A 51 0.42 -1.37 6.95
N PRO A 52 -0.41 -0.64 6.17
CA PRO A 52 -0.68 -1.02 4.79
C PRO A 52 0.56 -0.89 3.92
N HIS A 53 0.79 -1.89 3.09
CA HIS A 53 2.02 -2.02 2.31
C HIS A 53 1.88 -1.30 0.95
N PRO A 54 2.95 -0.64 0.44
CA PRO A 54 2.92 0.06 -0.85
C PRO A 54 2.54 -0.84 -2.04
N GLN A 55 2.94 -2.11 -2.01
CA GLN A 55 2.56 -3.07 -3.06
C GLN A 55 1.04 -3.21 -3.17
N PHE A 56 0.31 -3.14 -2.06
CA PHE A 56 -1.14 -3.21 -2.07
C PHE A 56 -1.75 -2.01 -2.79
N ALA A 57 -1.30 -0.78 -2.45
CA ALA A 57 -1.78 0.45 -3.07
C ALA A 57 -1.67 0.44 -4.59
N LEU A 58 -0.58 -0.13 -5.10
CA LEU A 58 -0.23 -0.16 -6.52
C LEU A 58 -0.70 -1.45 -7.23
N SER A 59 -1.33 -2.37 -6.51
CA SER A 59 -1.78 -3.64 -7.08
C SER A 59 -3.09 -3.50 -7.84
N LYS A 60 -3.37 -4.45 -8.73
CA LYS A 60 -4.70 -4.59 -9.37
C LYS A 60 -5.76 -5.16 -8.42
N ILE A 61 -5.36 -5.57 -7.22
CA ILE A 61 -6.23 -6.20 -6.22
C ILE A 61 -6.67 -5.22 -5.14
N ILE A 62 -6.33 -3.93 -5.25
CA ILE A 62 -6.85 -2.91 -4.35
C ILE A 62 -8.27 -2.50 -4.75
N ASN A 63 -9.14 -2.39 -3.76
CA ASN A 63 -10.47 -1.83 -3.92
C ASN A 63 -10.45 -0.48 -3.21
N PRO A 64 -10.21 0.63 -3.92
CA PRO A 64 -10.08 1.94 -3.29
C PRO A 64 -11.33 2.35 -2.48
N LEU A 65 -12.50 1.79 -2.78
CA LEU A 65 -13.75 2.06 -2.06
C LEU A 65 -13.82 1.40 -0.68
N ALA A 66 -12.96 0.41 -0.41
CA ALA A 66 -12.92 -0.27 0.89
C ALA A 66 -12.09 0.48 1.95
N PHE A 67 -11.49 1.62 1.57
CA PHE A 67 -10.59 2.39 2.43
C PHE A 67 -11.00 3.85 2.46
N ASN A 68 -10.73 4.50 3.59
CA ASN A 68 -10.69 5.96 3.62
C ASN A 68 -9.63 6.42 2.62
N LYS A 69 -10.03 7.27 1.68
CA LYS A 69 -9.17 7.80 0.62
C LYS A 69 -9.32 9.30 0.51
N VAL A 70 -8.26 9.94 0.05
CA VAL A 70 -8.26 11.38 -0.23
C VAL A 70 -7.70 11.56 -1.63
N ASP A 71 -8.52 12.16 -2.50
CA ASP A 71 -8.07 12.59 -3.81
C ASP A 71 -7.46 13.98 -3.69
N VAL A 72 -6.17 14.08 -3.99
CA VAL A 72 -5.40 15.31 -3.78
C VAL A 72 -5.15 16.03 -5.10
N ASP A 73 -4.77 17.31 -5.01
CA ASP A 73 -4.32 18.05 -6.18
C ASP A 73 -2.93 17.59 -6.66
N LEU A 74 -2.52 18.09 -7.83
CA LEU A 74 -1.24 17.72 -8.43
C LEU A 74 -0.05 18.09 -7.53
N SER A 75 -0.09 19.28 -6.91
CA SER A 75 0.97 19.75 -6.03
C SER A 75 1.20 18.79 -4.87
N THR A 76 0.13 18.39 -4.20
CA THR A 76 0.14 17.47 -3.07
C THR A 76 0.54 16.07 -3.50
N ALA A 77 0.10 15.60 -4.68
CA ALA A 77 0.52 14.32 -5.26
C ALA A 77 2.04 14.29 -5.52
N ILE A 78 2.60 15.38 -6.07
CA ILE A 78 4.05 15.50 -6.30
C ILE A 78 4.81 15.53 -4.97
N SER A 79 4.37 16.30 -3.97
CA SER A 79 4.97 16.27 -2.62
C SER A 79 4.88 14.87 -1.99
N PHE A 80 3.76 14.15 -2.20
CA PHE A 80 3.62 12.76 -1.77
C PHE A 80 4.69 11.86 -2.41
N LEU A 81 4.85 11.90 -3.73
CA LEU A 81 5.82 11.10 -4.48
C LEU A 81 7.28 11.49 -4.24
N ARG A 82 7.54 12.74 -3.84
CA ARG A 82 8.86 13.20 -3.36
C ARG A 82 9.17 12.75 -1.93
N LYS A 83 8.17 12.17 -1.26
CA LYS A 83 8.19 11.79 0.14
C LYS A 83 8.40 12.98 1.08
N GLU A 84 7.79 14.10 0.72
CA GLU A 84 7.74 15.31 1.54
C GLU A 84 6.57 15.25 2.51
N ASN A 85 6.51 16.26 3.40
CA ASN A 85 5.36 16.44 4.27
C ASN A 85 4.13 16.78 3.43
N VAL A 86 3.05 16.06 3.71
CA VAL A 86 1.73 16.27 3.10
C VAL A 86 0.78 16.73 4.18
N PHE A 87 -0.05 17.73 3.87
CA PHE A 87 -1.10 18.22 4.75
C PHE A 87 -2.45 17.86 4.15
N LEU A 88 -3.28 17.15 4.91
CA LEU A 88 -4.62 16.75 4.50
C LEU A 88 -5.61 17.39 5.46
N SER A 89 -5.98 18.65 5.19
CA SER A 89 -7.04 19.32 5.92
C SER A 89 -8.34 18.53 5.77
N ASP A 90 -9.07 18.38 6.87
CA ASP A 90 -10.40 17.73 6.91
C ASP A 90 -10.44 16.23 6.58
N ALA A 91 -9.28 15.58 6.45
CA ALA A 91 -9.22 14.12 6.29
C ALA A 91 -9.32 13.39 7.64
N PRO A 92 -9.95 12.19 7.69
CA PRO A 92 -10.03 11.43 8.93
C PRO A 92 -8.64 10.98 9.42
N LYS A 93 -8.49 10.80 10.73
CA LYS A 93 -7.27 10.21 11.31
C LYS A 93 -7.18 8.72 10.94
N GLY A 94 -5.96 8.19 10.87
CA GLY A 94 -5.69 6.79 10.55
C GLY A 94 -4.96 6.62 9.22
N TYR A 95 -4.95 5.40 8.70
CA TYR A 95 -4.38 5.12 7.38
C TYR A 95 -5.34 5.56 6.28
N LEU A 96 -4.82 6.33 5.33
CA LEU A 96 -5.58 6.81 4.17
C LEU A 96 -4.88 6.41 2.88
N LEU A 97 -5.66 6.04 1.89
CA LEU A 97 -5.18 5.86 0.53
C LEU A 97 -5.12 7.22 -0.17
N ILE A 98 -3.93 7.65 -0.58
CA ILE A 98 -3.77 8.83 -1.43
C ILE A 98 -4.09 8.46 -2.85
N THR A 99 -4.94 9.27 -3.50
CA THR A 99 -5.22 9.19 -4.93
C THR A 99 -4.95 10.52 -5.60
N TYR A 100 -4.65 10.49 -6.90
CA TYR A 100 -4.67 11.66 -7.77
C TYR A 100 -5.49 11.29 -9.00
N GLN A 101 -6.49 12.10 -9.34
CA GLN A 101 -7.46 11.77 -10.40
C GLN A 101 -8.05 10.37 -10.22
N HIS A 102 -8.36 10.02 -8.96
CA HIS A 102 -8.86 8.71 -8.53
C HIS A 102 -7.89 7.53 -8.71
N GLN A 103 -6.67 7.76 -9.19
CA GLN A 103 -5.64 6.73 -9.29
C GLN A 103 -4.88 6.59 -7.96
N PRO A 104 -4.82 5.38 -7.35
CA PRO A 104 -4.02 5.14 -6.14
C PRO A 104 -2.54 5.42 -6.34
N LEU A 105 -1.96 6.19 -5.41
CA LEU A 105 -0.52 6.49 -5.37
C LEU A 105 0.20 5.77 -4.22
N GLY A 106 -0.48 5.59 -3.09
CA GLY A 106 0.12 4.99 -1.90
C GLY A 106 -0.61 5.34 -0.61
N TRP A 107 0.02 5.03 0.51
CA TRP A 107 -0.58 5.21 1.84
C TRP A 107 0.04 6.36 2.61
N VAL A 108 -0.78 6.96 3.47
CA VAL A 108 -0.33 7.87 4.53
C VAL A 108 -0.94 7.46 5.86
N LYS A 109 -0.29 7.85 6.98
CA LYS A 109 -0.90 7.79 8.32
C LYS A 109 -1.20 9.20 8.79
N ASN A 110 -2.46 9.61 8.73
CA ASN A 110 -2.92 10.91 9.21
C ASN A 110 -3.09 10.89 10.73
N LEU A 111 -2.41 11.80 11.42
CA LEU A 111 -2.48 11.94 12.89
C LEU A 111 -3.28 13.19 13.31
N GLY A 112 -3.80 13.95 12.34
CA GLY A 112 -4.56 15.19 12.53
C GLY A 112 -3.70 16.44 12.36
N ASN A 113 -2.61 16.56 13.11
CA ASN A 113 -1.67 17.68 13.00
C ASN A 113 -0.52 17.44 12.00
N ARG A 114 -0.28 16.16 11.66
CA ARG A 114 0.76 15.74 10.73
C ARG A 114 0.31 14.51 9.97
N CYS A 115 0.85 14.34 8.77
CA CYS A 115 0.64 13.15 7.96
C CYS A 115 1.98 12.44 7.74
N ASN A 116 2.08 11.18 8.14
CA ASN A 116 3.26 10.39 7.82
C ASN A 116 3.12 9.84 6.41
N ASN A 117 4.01 10.28 5.52
CA ASN A 117 4.09 9.78 4.17
C ASN A 117 4.76 8.39 4.14
N LEU A 118 4.00 7.35 3.77
CA LEU A 118 4.48 5.96 3.75
C LEU A 118 5.04 5.55 2.38
N TYR A 119 5.23 6.49 1.45
CA TYR A 119 5.86 6.20 0.17
C TYR A 119 7.30 5.67 0.38
N PRO A 120 7.76 4.67 -0.39
CA PRO A 120 9.11 4.14 -0.22
C PRO A 120 10.19 5.19 -0.47
N GLN A 121 11.17 5.29 0.43
CA GLN A 121 12.25 6.30 0.33
C GLN A 121 13.03 6.19 -0.98
N HIS A 122 13.29 4.95 -1.40
CA HIS A 122 14.08 4.65 -2.59
C HIS A 122 13.30 4.83 -3.90
N TRP A 123 11.97 5.03 -3.84
CA TRP A 123 11.15 5.36 -5.01
C TRP A 123 10.95 6.86 -5.21
N ARG A 124 11.36 7.69 -4.24
CA ARG A 124 11.07 9.12 -4.29
C ARG A 124 11.59 9.75 -5.57
N ILE A 125 10.74 10.54 -6.22
CA ILE A 125 11.18 11.33 -7.36
C ILE A 125 12.12 12.44 -6.86
N ARG A 126 13.18 12.71 -7.62
CA ARG A 126 14.21 13.73 -7.28
C ARG A 126 14.28 14.87 -8.29
N MET A 127 13.51 14.79 -9.37
CA MET A 127 13.50 15.81 -10.40
C MET A 127 12.74 17.04 -9.94
N HIS A 128 13.23 18.21 -10.31
CA HIS A 128 12.45 19.45 -10.27
C HIS A 128 11.48 19.39 -11.45
N LEU A 129 10.20 19.14 -11.14
CA LEU A 129 9.09 19.24 -12.08
C LEU A 129 8.54 20.66 -12.09
#